data_AF-A0A2W4IS51-F1
#
_entry.id   AF-A0A2W4IS51-F1
#
_cell.length_a   1.000
_cell.length_b   1.000
_cell.length_c   1.000
_cell.angle_alpha   90.00
_cell.angle_beta   90.00
_cell.angle_gamma   90.00
#
_symmetry.space_group_name_H-M   'P 1'
#
loop_
_entity.id
_entity.type
_entity.pdbx_description
1 polymer ?
#
loop_
_entity_poly.entity_id
_entity_poly.type
_entity_poly.pdbx_seq_one_letter_code
_entity_poly.pdbx_strand_id
1 'polypeptide(L)'
;MDDEFMGRVFSALADLAPARRQSDELVPGSAQLTFLPEWDAQLPRGGKSDRLAALDALHRDERILRRAWGIVHFAREDGKRARLPLVTQPVRLQRTLRGYRIQPAGDIELTGAIADSAAAERLESTLPPVFDGNDEQARSWLAEAAASAGFPDARIEGEPTASDETVVVAATALFTTQAASAPAVADHLRSWARRPGLAESSLRYLYGAGTAEVAEHDGSAERQEHVSSVLPLDPDQRTALLRARRDPISVVSGAPGCGKSHTLVAIALDAVAHGRTVLMATQTVHAAEVLNTLLSRQPGPSPVLFGDADKRGQLIDDLTSGAESGSPAEEVRAAESSADLADRTVRALLREITEQLELEAAAARAAVTDAAVLNDAPGLLEPGRDLGQAEELVQRARSTAGGGFARWRGR
;
A
#
# COMPACT_ATOMS: atom_id res chain seq x y z
N MET A 1 13.89 19.18 15.66
CA MET A 1 13.98 18.14 16.70
C MET A 1 13.33 16.85 16.22
N ASP A 2 12.15 16.96 15.62
CA ASP A 2 11.38 15.78 15.18
C ASP A 2 12.00 15.05 13.97
N ASP A 3 12.52 15.75 12.96
CA ASP A 3 13.18 15.11 11.81
C ASP A 3 14.47 14.36 12.20
N GLU A 4 15.24 14.89 13.15
CA GLU A 4 16.44 14.23 13.67
C GLU A 4 16.11 13.00 14.52
N PHE A 5 15.00 13.05 15.27
CA PHE A 5 14.47 11.89 15.98
C PHE A 5 14.01 10.82 14.98
N MET A 6 13.23 11.19 13.97
CA MET A 6 12.76 10.28 12.93
C MET A 6 13.93 9.66 12.16
N GLY A 7 14.94 10.44 11.76
CA GLY A 7 16.14 9.93 11.11
C GLY A 7 16.86 8.87 11.95
N ARG A 8 16.98 9.08 13.27
CA ARG A 8 17.56 8.08 14.18
C ARG A 8 16.72 6.81 14.29
N VAL A 9 15.39 6.92 14.36
CA VAL A 9 14.50 5.74 14.38
C VAL A 9 14.68 4.90 13.12
N PHE A 10 14.65 5.52 11.94
CA PHE A 10 14.81 4.81 10.67
C PHE A 10 16.21 4.21 10.49
N SER A 11 17.26 4.88 10.96
CA SER A 11 18.61 4.30 10.99
C SER A 11 18.68 3.07 11.90
N ALA A 12 18.09 3.14 13.09
CA ALA A 12 18.07 2.00 14.01
C ALA A 12 17.25 0.82 13.44
N LEU A 13 16.12 1.10 12.77
CA LEU A 13 15.35 0.05 12.08
C LEU A 13 16.15 -0.58 10.93
N ALA A 14 16.96 0.20 10.21
CA ALA A 14 17.83 -0.33 9.16
C ALA A 14 18.89 -1.30 9.72
N ASP A 15 19.43 -1.00 10.91
CA ASP A 15 20.42 -1.86 11.58
C ASP A 15 19.78 -3.16 12.11
N LEU A 16 18.47 -3.14 12.40
CA LEU A 16 17.68 -4.30 12.82
C LEU A 16 17.05 -5.07 11.64
N ALA A 17 17.03 -4.49 10.44
CA ALA A 17 16.48 -5.14 9.26
C ALA A 17 17.26 -6.43 8.96
N PRO A 18 16.59 -7.50 8.49
CA PRO A 18 17.27 -8.74 8.17
C PRO A 18 18.38 -8.46 7.16
N ALA A 19 19.63 -8.67 7.58
CA ALA A 19 20.78 -8.49 6.70
C ALA A 19 20.64 -9.42 5.50
N ARG A 20 20.78 -8.86 4.29
CA ARG A 20 20.93 -9.64 3.06
C ARG A 20 22.21 -10.46 3.24
N ARG A 21 22.09 -11.74 3.55
CA ARG A 21 23.29 -12.57 3.68
C ARG A 21 23.83 -12.77 2.28
N GLN A 22 25.14 -12.59 2.11
CA GLN A 22 25.80 -12.89 0.84
C GLN A 22 25.44 -14.30 0.33
N SER A 23 25.20 -15.26 1.24
CA SER A 23 24.73 -16.61 0.90
C SER A 23 23.43 -16.66 0.09
N ASP A 24 22.55 -15.67 0.23
CA ASP A 24 21.23 -15.66 -0.40
C ASP A 24 21.30 -15.10 -1.84
N GLU A 25 22.37 -14.37 -2.17
CA GLU A 25 22.67 -13.88 -3.51
C GLU A 25 23.57 -14.84 -4.30
N LEU A 26 24.29 -15.72 -3.60
CA LEU A 26 25.18 -16.68 -4.23
C LEU A 26 24.37 -17.76 -4.93
N VAL A 27 24.61 -17.88 -6.23
CA VAL A 27 24.16 -19.01 -7.02
C VAL A 27 25.17 -20.13 -6.81
N PRO A 28 24.76 -21.30 -6.26
CA PRO A 28 25.67 -22.43 -6.13
C PRO A 28 26.30 -22.79 -7.48
N GLY A 29 27.58 -23.16 -7.53
CA GLY A 29 28.20 -23.60 -8.79
C GLY A 29 27.47 -24.78 -9.46
N SER A 30 26.74 -25.57 -8.68
CA SER A 30 25.87 -26.66 -9.14
C SER A 30 24.52 -26.21 -9.71
N ALA A 31 24.10 -24.97 -9.48
CA ALA A 31 22.85 -24.45 -10.00
C ALA A 31 22.93 -24.33 -11.54
N GLN A 32 21.83 -24.67 -12.21
CA GLN A 32 21.77 -24.59 -13.67
C GLN A 32 21.59 -23.14 -14.11
N LEU A 33 22.61 -22.61 -14.78
CA LEU A 33 22.48 -21.39 -15.58
C LEU A 33 22.04 -21.75 -17.00
N THR A 34 21.19 -20.92 -17.58
CA THR A 34 20.88 -20.96 -19.01
C THR A 34 21.37 -19.67 -19.63
N PHE A 35 22.57 -19.71 -20.20
CA PHE A 35 23.12 -18.58 -20.93
C PHE A 35 22.25 -18.28 -22.16
N LEU A 36 22.02 -16.99 -22.39
CA LEU A 36 21.30 -16.47 -23.53
C LEU A 36 22.31 -15.92 -24.54
N PRO A 37 22.12 -16.18 -25.84
CA PRO A 37 23.02 -15.67 -26.87
C PRO A 37 22.96 -14.13 -26.98
N GLU A 38 21.79 -13.56 -26.71
CA GLU A 38 21.52 -12.13 -26.78
C GLU A 38 20.52 -11.73 -25.67
N TRP A 39 20.46 -10.44 -25.35
CA TRP A 39 19.61 -9.88 -24.29
C TRP A 39 18.10 -10.21 -24.46
N ASP A 40 17.60 -10.11 -25.69
CA ASP A 40 16.18 -10.33 -26.06
C ASP A 40 15.92 -11.73 -26.67
N ALA A 41 16.85 -12.66 -26.47
CA ALA A 41 16.75 -13.99 -27.05
C ALA A 41 15.46 -14.71 -26.59
N GLN A 42 14.75 -15.31 -27.57
CA GLN A 42 13.66 -16.22 -27.26
C GLN A 42 14.22 -17.59 -26.87
N LEU A 43 13.60 -18.21 -25.86
CA LEU A 43 13.94 -19.58 -25.49
C LEU A 43 13.21 -20.55 -26.43
N PRO A 44 13.91 -21.47 -27.11
CA PRO A 44 13.24 -22.51 -27.88
C PRO A 44 12.47 -23.45 -26.96
N ARG A 45 11.46 -24.14 -27.50
CA ARG A 45 10.79 -25.23 -26.78
C ARG A 45 11.75 -26.40 -26.56
N GLY A 46 11.62 -27.05 -25.42
CA GLY A 46 12.46 -28.18 -25.03
C GLY A 46 12.49 -28.35 -23.52
N GLY A 47 12.91 -29.53 -23.07
CA GLY A 47 12.77 -29.94 -21.66
C GLY A 47 13.36 -28.96 -20.63
N LYS A 48 14.46 -28.24 -20.97
CA LYS A 48 15.05 -27.22 -20.09
C LYS A 48 14.17 -25.96 -20.00
N SER A 49 13.77 -25.40 -21.14
CA SER A 49 12.91 -24.20 -21.20
C SER A 49 11.51 -24.48 -20.65
N ASP A 50 10.94 -25.65 -20.95
CA ASP A 50 9.63 -26.07 -20.45
C ASP A 50 9.64 -26.25 -18.93
N ARG A 51 10.74 -26.77 -18.36
CA ARG A 51 10.92 -26.86 -16.92
C ARG A 51 11.01 -25.49 -16.26
N LEU A 52 11.76 -24.54 -16.85
CA LEU A 52 11.83 -23.17 -16.33
C LEU A 52 10.46 -22.48 -16.40
N ALA A 53 9.71 -22.67 -17.49
CA ALA A 53 8.36 -22.11 -17.64
C ALA A 53 7.37 -22.72 -16.63
N ALA A 54 7.48 -24.02 -16.35
CA ALA A 54 6.67 -24.68 -15.33
C ALA A 54 7.02 -24.17 -13.92
N LEU A 55 8.31 -23.99 -13.61
CA LEU A 55 8.75 -23.44 -12.32
C LEU A 55 8.27 -22.00 -12.11
N ASP A 56 8.38 -21.15 -13.14
CA ASP A 56 7.85 -19.77 -13.14
C ASP A 56 6.33 -19.75 -12.94
N ALA A 57 5.60 -20.66 -13.60
CA ALA A 57 4.15 -20.76 -13.44
C ALA A 57 3.72 -21.23 -12.04
N LEU A 58 4.47 -22.18 -11.44
CA LEU A 58 4.18 -22.71 -10.10
C LEU A 58 4.48 -21.72 -8.98
N HIS A 59 5.54 -20.92 -9.13
CA HIS A 59 6.00 -19.96 -8.12
C HIS A 59 5.83 -18.52 -8.61
N ARG A 60 4.68 -18.24 -9.24
CA ARG A 60 4.42 -16.95 -9.86
C ARG A 60 4.62 -15.82 -8.85
N ASP A 61 4.08 -15.92 -7.65
CA ASP A 61 4.16 -14.82 -6.66
C ASP A 61 5.56 -14.62 -6.08
N GLU A 62 6.40 -15.66 -6.08
CA GLU A 62 7.73 -15.65 -5.46
C GLU A 62 8.83 -15.11 -6.39
N ARG A 63 8.53 -14.91 -7.69
CA ARG A 63 9.48 -14.33 -8.67
C ARG A 63 10.84 -15.03 -8.70
N ILE A 64 10.84 -16.36 -8.54
CA ILE A 64 12.06 -17.16 -8.39
C ILE A 64 12.93 -17.16 -9.65
N LEU A 65 12.33 -16.99 -10.83
CA LEU A 65 13.05 -16.97 -12.11
C LEU A 65 13.62 -15.56 -12.34
N ARG A 66 14.94 -15.50 -12.49
CA ARG A 66 15.66 -14.26 -12.67
C ARG A 66 16.59 -14.35 -13.88
N ARG A 67 16.76 -13.20 -14.52
CA ARG A 67 17.80 -12.93 -15.52
C ARG A 67 18.96 -12.25 -14.81
N ALA A 68 20.17 -12.65 -15.14
CA ALA A 68 21.42 -12.14 -14.58
C ALA A 68 22.33 -11.61 -15.68
N TRP A 69 23.13 -10.60 -15.34
CA TRP A 69 24.22 -10.06 -16.17
C TRP A 69 25.48 -9.90 -15.35
N GLY A 70 26.61 -10.18 -15.99
CA GLY A 70 27.90 -10.08 -15.33
C GLY A 70 27.99 -11.06 -14.18
N ILE A 71 28.28 -12.32 -14.48
CA ILE A 71 28.27 -13.36 -13.45
C ILE A 71 29.72 -13.61 -13.03
N VAL A 72 30.07 -13.23 -11.80
CA VAL A 72 31.37 -13.55 -11.23
C VAL A 72 31.39 -15.04 -10.92
N HIS A 73 32.32 -15.76 -11.51
CA HIS A 73 32.65 -17.14 -11.18
C HIS A 73 33.89 -17.13 -10.29
N PHE A 74 33.78 -17.70 -9.09
CA PHE A 74 34.89 -17.72 -8.14
C PHE A 74 34.88 -18.98 -7.26
N ALA A 75 36.01 -19.27 -6.63
CA ALA A 75 36.13 -20.28 -5.60
C ALA A 75 35.97 -19.63 -4.22
N ARG A 76 35.09 -20.19 -3.39
CA ARG A 76 34.94 -19.77 -1.99
C ARG A 76 36.08 -20.32 -1.15
N GLU A 77 36.27 -19.77 0.05
CA GLU A 77 37.25 -20.24 1.03
C GLU A 77 37.06 -21.72 1.41
N ASP A 78 35.84 -22.25 1.31
CA ASP A 78 35.52 -23.67 1.56
C ASP A 78 35.87 -24.59 0.38
N GLY A 79 36.54 -24.08 -0.65
CA GLY A 79 36.94 -24.78 -1.86
C GLY A 79 35.80 -25.05 -2.84
N LYS A 80 34.57 -24.61 -2.54
CA LYS A 80 33.43 -24.80 -3.45
C LYS A 80 33.34 -23.64 -4.44
N ARG A 81 32.99 -23.97 -5.69
CA ARG A 81 32.70 -22.97 -6.71
C ARG A 81 31.36 -22.31 -6.43
N ALA A 82 31.35 -20.98 -6.47
CA ALA A 82 30.16 -20.17 -6.36
C ALA A 82 30.09 -19.16 -7.51
N ARG A 83 28.89 -18.64 -7.71
CA ARG A 83 28.62 -17.64 -8.73
C ARG A 83 27.88 -16.47 -8.10
N LEU A 84 28.27 -15.26 -8.45
CA LEU A 84 27.62 -14.03 -8.01
C LEU A 84 27.18 -13.22 -9.23
N PRO A 85 25.88 -13.16 -9.53
CA PRO A 85 25.33 -12.21 -10.49
C PRO A 85 25.55 -10.78 -10.01
N LEU A 86 26.18 -9.91 -10.81
CA LEU A 86 26.37 -8.50 -10.47
C LEU A 86 25.07 -7.70 -10.64
N VAL A 87 24.28 -8.07 -11.64
CA VAL A 87 22.97 -7.46 -11.92
C VAL A 87 21.96 -8.57 -12.11
N THR A 88 20.77 -8.41 -11.53
CA THR A 88 19.66 -9.34 -11.71
C THR A 88 18.35 -8.64 -11.98
N GLN A 89 17.41 -9.34 -12.63
CA GLN A 89 16.06 -8.86 -12.82
C GLN A 89 15.09 -10.04 -12.73
N PRO A 90 13.97 -9.94 -12.00
CA PRO A 90 12.89 -10.90 -12.08
C PRO A 90 12.34 -10.98 -13.51
N VAL A 91 12.07 -12.19 -14.03
CA VAL A 91 11.51 -12.36 -15.37
C VAL A 91 10.44 -13.43 -15.43
N ARG A 92 9.51 -13.31 -16.39
CA ARG A 92 8.52 -14.31 -16.77
C ARG A 92 8.81 -14.95 -18.10
N LEU A 93 8.34 -16.19 -18.25
CA LEU A 93 8.33 -16.86 -19.55
C LEU A 93 6.93 -16.85 -20.15
N GLN A 94 6.72 -15.94 -21.10
CA GLN A 94 5.48 -15.88 -21.87
C GLN A 94 5.55 -16.88 -23.03
N ARG A 95 4.63 -17.85 -23.03
CA ARG A 95 4.57 -18.87 -24.10
C ARG A 95 4.22 -18.22 -25.45
N THR A 96 5.01 -18.55 -26.48
CA THR A 96 4.75 -18.17 -27.88
C THR A 96 4.53 -19.41 -28.74
N LEU A 97 4.20 -19.22 -30.03
CA LEU A 97 4.05 -20.32 -30.98
C LEU A 97 5.33 -21.15 -31.14
N ARG A 98 6.50 -20.49 -31.11
CA ARG A 98 7.82 -21.08 -31.39
C ARG A 98 8.68 -21.33 -30.14
N GLY A 99 8.26 -20.90 -28.95
CA GLY A 99 9.11 -20.94 -27.76
C GLY A 99 8.51 -20.21 -26.57
N TYR A 100 9.38 -19.55 -25.82
CA TYR A 100 9.04 -18.64 -24.75
C TYR A 100 9.75 -17.30 -24.97
N ARG A 101 9.01 -16.22 -24.79
CA ARG A 101 9.55 -14.85 -24.71
C ARG A 101 9.83 -14.55 -23.24
N ILE A 102 11.00 -13.97 -22.97
CA ILE A 102 11.38 -13.52 -21.64
C ILE A 102 10.79 -12.11 -21.45
N GLN A 103 9.99 -11.92 -20.41
CA GLN A 103 9.41 -10.62 -20.08
C GLN A 103 9.92 -10.15 -18.71
N PRO A 104 10.31 -8.87 -18.55
CA PRO A 104 10.62 -8.31 -17.24
C PRO A 104 9.43 -8.43 -16.28
N ALA A 105 9.66 -9.02 -15.09
CA ALA A 105 8.66 -9.21 -14.03
C ALA A 105 8.92 -8.33 -12.79
N GLY A 106 9.92 -7.44 -12.88
CA GLY A 106 10.37 -6.57 -11.80
C GLY A 106 11.51 -5.66 -12.24
N ASP A 107 12.01 -4.89 -11.30
CA ASP A 107 13.10 -3.94 -11.54
C ASP A 107 14.46 -4.63 -11.60
N ILE A 108 15.41 -3.92 -12.21
CA ILE A 108 16.80 -4.32 -12.22
C ILE A 108 17.35 -4.08 -10.81
N GLU A 109 18.05 -5.07 -10.27
CA GLU A 109 18.66 -5.05 -8.95
C GLU A 109 20.17 -5.28 -9.08
N LEU A 110 20.97 -4.40 -8.49
CA LEU A 110 22.39 -4.67 -8.27
C LEU A 110 22.59 -5.69 -7.14
N THR A 111 23.71 -6.41 -7.19
CA THR A 111 24.14 -7.28 -6.09
C THR A 111 24.35 -6.47 -4.81
N GLY A 112 23.86 -6.99 -3.69
CA GLY A 112 24.13 -6.44 -2.37
C GLY A 112 25.55 -6.73 -1.87
N ALA A 113 26.36 -7.46 -2.64
CA ALA A 113 27.80 -7.56 -2.39
C ALA A 113 28.51 -6.21 -2.54
N ILE A 114 27.92 -5.25 -3.26
CA ILE A 114 28.40 -3.86 -3.33
C ILE A 114 27.95 -3.15 -2.05
N ALA A 115 28.77 -3.20 -1.01
CA ALA A 115 28.44 -2.64 0.31
C ALA A 115 28.54 -1.10 0.36
N ASP A 116 29.33 -0.47 -0.53
CA ASP A 116 29.47 0.98 -0.60
C ASP A 116 28.25 1.60 -1.28
N SER A 117 27.41 2.29 -0.49
CA SER A 117 26.23 3.01 -0.96
C SER A 117 26.53 4.05 -2.05
N ALA A 118 27.68 4.71 -2.00
CA ALA A 118 28.03 5.71 -3.01
C ALA A 118 28.45 5.06 -4.32
N ALA A 119 29.13 3.91 -4.26
CA ALA A 119 29.45 3.11 -5.44
C ALA A 119 28.19 2.49 -6.06
N ALA A 120 27.27 1.97 -5.24
CA ALA A 120 25.99 1.44 -5.70
C ALA A 120 25.18 2.51 -6.46
N GLU A 121 25.03 3.71 -5.90
CA GLU A 121 24.28 4.82 -6.53
C GLU A 121 24.91 5.24 -7.87
N ARG A 122 26.25 5.33 -7.94
CA ARG A 122 26.95 5.61 -9.21
C ARG A 122 26.70 4.53 -10.25
N LEU A 123 26.89 3.26 -9.88
CA LEU A 123 26.71 2.12 -10.77
C LEU A 123 25.26 1.99 -11.27
N GLU A 124 24.27 2.30 -10.43
CA GLU A 124 22.86 2.38 -10.82
C GLU A 124 22.62 3.49 -11.86
N SER A 125 23.21 4.67 -11.65
CA SER A 125 23.03 5.81 -12.55
C SER A 125 23.68 5.63 -13.93
N THR A 126 24.71 4.80 -14.02
CA THR A 126 25.47 4.51 -15.25
C THR A 126 25.16 3.13 -15.83
N LEU A 127 24.11 2.47 -15.35
CA LEU A 127 23.74 1.13 -15.77
C LEU A 127 23.38 1.12 -17.28
N PRO A 128 24.03 0.28 -18.10
CA PRO A 128 23.74 0.23 -19.53
C PRO A 128 22.28 -0.17 -19.81
N PRO A 129 21.59 0.46 -20.77
CA PRO A 129 20.20 0.12 -21.09
C PRO A 129 20.08 -1.27 -21.74
N VAL A 130 21.13 -1.72 -22.43
CA VAL A 130 21.25 -3.05 -23.02
C VAL A 130 22.64 -3.58 -22.66
N PHE A 131 22.70 -4.81 -22.15
CA PHE A 131 23.96 -5.45 -21.84
C PHE A 131 24.40 -6.30 -23.03
N ASP A 132 25.32 -5.74 -23.83
CA ASP A 132 26.11 -6.50 -24.79
C ASP A 132 27.45 -6.85 -24.15
N GLY A 133 27.71 -8.15 -24.01
CA GLY A 133 28.97 -8.65 -23.48
C GLY A 133 30.17 -8.26 -24.31
N ASN A 134 29.97 -7.85 -25.58
CA ASN A 134 31.01 -7.41 -26.50
C ASN A 134 31.28 -5.90 -26.49
N ASP A 135 30.43 -5.11 -25.85
CA ASP A 135 30.59 -3.67 -25.78
C ASP A 135 31.64 -3.26 -24.73
N GLU A 136 32.50 -2.31 -25.10
CA GLU A 136 33.61 -1.87 -24.24
C GLU A 136 33.08 -1.10 -23.02
N GLN A 137 32.01 -0.32 -23.18
CA GLN A 137 31.40 0.41 -22.06
C GLN A 137 30.75 -0.55 -21.06
N ALA A 138 30.01 -1.55 -21.55
CA ALA A 138 29.46 -2.61 -20.70
C ALA A 138 30.56 -3.40 -19.97
N ARG A 139 31.67 -3.74 -20.64
CA ARG A 139 32.82 -4.41 -20.01
C ARG A 139 33.47 -3.53 -18.93
N SER A 140 33.70 -2.25 -19.21
CA SER A 140 34.25 -1.34 -18.20
C SER A 140 33.34 -1.21 -16.98
N TRP A 141 32.03 -1.12 -17.20
CA TRP A 141 31.04 -1.08 -16.12
C TRP A 141 31.07 -2.38 -15.29
N LEU A 142 31.15 -3.54 -15.94
CA LEU A 142 31.25 -4.84 -15.26
C LEU A 142 32.53 -4.96 -14.41
N ALA A 143 33.65 -4.39 -14.87
CA ALA A 143 34.90 -4.36 -14.11
C ALA A 143 34.73 -3.56 -12.80
N GLU A 144 34.12 -2.37 -12.89
CA GLU A 144 33.87 -1.50 -11.74
C GLU A 144 32.88 -2.13 -10.75
N ALA A 145 31.81 -2.75 -11.26
CA ALA A 145 30.83 -3.47 -10.45
C ALA A 145 31.46 -4.67 -9.73
N ALA A 146 32.29 -5.46 -10.43
CA ALA A 146 33.01 -6.58 -9.84
C ALA A 146 34.00 -6.12 -8.76
N ALA A 147 34.78 -5.07 -9.02
CA ALA A 147 35.70 -4.49 -8.05
C ALA A 147 34.96 -4.01 -6.79
N SER A 148 33.84 -3.31 -6.97
CA SER A 148 32.99 -2.81 -5.88
C SER A 148 32.32 -3.95 -5.09
N ALA A 149 32.10 -5.11 -5.72
CA ALA A 149 31.61 -6.33 -5.08
C ALA A 149 32.72 -7.18 -4.41
N GLY A 150 33.98 -6.70 -4.41
CA GLY A 150 35.11 -7.37 -3.76
C GLY A 150 36.00 -8.20 -4.69
N PHE A 151 35.85 -8.05 -6.01
CA PHE A 151 36.60 -8.79 -7.04
C PHE A 151 37.37 -7.87 -7.99
N PRO A 152 38.36 -7.08 -7.50
CA PRO A 152 39.06 -6.06 -8.30
C PRO A 152 39.93 -6.65 -9.42
N ASP A 153 40.45 -7.86 -9.24
CA ASP A 153 41.35 -8.52 -10.20
C ASP A 153 40.63 -9.51 -11.12
N ALA A 154 39.28 -9.50 -11.12
CA ALA A 154 38.51 -10.45 -11.91
C ALA A 154 38.63 -10.14 -13.41
N ARG A 155 39.07 -11.14 -14.18
CA ARG A 155 39.16 -11.00 -15.64
C ARG A 155 37.79 -11.09 -16.29
N ILE A 156 37.50 -10.23 -17.25
CA ILE A 156 36.25 -10.25 -18.00
C ILE A 156 36.37 -11.19 -19.20
N GLU A 157 35.43 -12.12 -19.30
CA GLU A 157 35.34 -13.11 -20.39
C GLU A 157 33.97 -13.02 -21.06
N GLY A 158 33.93 -13.14 -22.40
CA GLY A 158 32.66 -13.13 -23.15
C GLY A 158 31.87 -14.45 -23.04
N GLU A 159 32.58 -15.56 -22.79
CA GLU A 159 31.98 -16.88 -22.65
C GLU A 159 32.37 -17.56 -21.35
N PRO A 160 31.54 -18.49 -20.83
CA PRO A 160 31.86 -19.23 -19.62
C PRO A 160 33.07 -20.13 -19.86
N THR A 161 34.23 -19.71 -19.35
CA THR A 161 35.45 -20.52 -19.42
C THR A 161 35.57 -21.40 -18.18
N ALA A 162 36.00 -22.65 -18.35
CA ALA A 162 36.26 -23.58 -17.25
C ALA A 162 37.60 -23.28 -16.53
N SER A 163 37.90 -21.99 -16.31
CA SER A 163 39.07 -21.57 -15.54
C SER A 163 38.80 -21.74 -14.04
N ASP A 164 39.87 -22.01 -13.29
CA ASP A 164 39.87 -21.98 -11.81
C ASP A 164 40.11 -20.56 -11.27
N GLU A 165 40.45 -19.61 -12.15
CA GLU A 165 40.61 -18.21 -11.83
C GLU A 165 39.25 -17.50 -11.63
N THR A 166 39.27 -16.39 -10.89
CA THR A 166 38.10 -15.55 -10.73
C THR A 166 37.84 -14.77 -12.01
N VAL A 167 36.70 -15.03 -12.64
CA VAL A 167 36.32 -14.41 -13.92
C VAL A 167 34.92 -13.81 -13.85
N VAL A 168 34.72 -12.67 -14.51
CA VAL A 168 33.41 -12.09 -14.77
C VAL A 168 32.95 -12.56 -16.13
N VAL A 169 31.93 -13.39 -16.18
CA VAL A 169 31.31 -13.78 -17.45
C VAL A 169 30.37 -12.66 -17.89
N ALA A 170 30.78 -11.91 -18.91
CA ALA A 170 30.01 -10.84 -19.55
C ALA A 170 28.94 -11.42 -20.48
N ALA A 171 28.04 -12.22 -19.91
CA ALA A 171 26.93 -12.83 -20.63
C ALA A 171 25.64 -12.69 -19.84
N THR A 172 24.52 -12.82 -20.55
CA THR A 172 23.20 -12.92 -19.93
C THR A 172 22.90 -14.37 -19.58
N ALA A 173 22.35 -14.63 -18.40
CA ALA A 173 21.85 -15.98 -18.07
C ALA A 173 20.54 -15.96 -17.29
N LEU A 174 19.74 -17.01 -17.45
CA LEU A 174 18.60 -17.30 -16.59
C LEU A 174 18.98 -18.28 -15.48
N PHE A 175 18.46 -18.00 -14.29
CA PHE A 175 18.62 -18.86 -13.12
C PHE A 175 17.40 -18.78 -12.21
N THR A 176 17.26 -19.77 -11.34
CA THR A 176 16.23 -19.80 -10.30
C THR A 176 16.87 -19.55 -8.95
N THR A 177 16.27 -18.68 -8.15
CA THR A 177 16.63 -18.46 -6.75
C THR A 177 15.86 -19.43 -5.85
N GLN A 178 16.41 -19.78 -4.68
CA GLN A 178 15.75 -20.66 -3.70
C GLN A 178 14.89 -19.89 -2.68
N ALA A 179 14.97 -18.57 -2.68
CA ALA A 179 14.12 -17.69 -1.88
C ALA A 179 13.96 -16.36 -2.61
N ALA A 180 12.75 -15.81 -2.61
CA ALA A 180 12.52 -14.41 -2.97
C ALA A 180 13.36 -13.55 -2.02
N SER A 181 14.49 -13.02 -2.49
CA SER A 181 15.18 -11.96 -1.75
C SER A 181 14.19 -10.81 -1.65
N ALA A 182 13.77 -10.46 -0.44
CA ALA A 182 13.17 -9.16 -0.22
C ALA A 182 14.17 -8.10 -0.71
N PRO A 183 13.73 -7.02 -1.40
CA PRO A 183 14.60 -5.89 -1.67
C PRO A 183 15.25 -5.41 -0.37
N ALA A 184 16.44 -4.82 -0.44
CA ALA A 184 17.24 -4.44 0.73
C ALA A 184 16.51 -3.37 1.58
N VAL A 185 15.61 -3.84 2.46
CA VAL A 185 14.80 -3.00 3.36
C VAL A 185 15.69 -2.05 4.16
N ALA A 186 16.88 -2.51 4.56
CA ALA A 186 17.87 -1.71 5.26
C ALA A 186 18.27 -0.44 4.48
N ASP A 187 18.55 -0.56 3.18
CA ASP A 187 19.03 0.56 2.38
C ASP A 187 17.92 1.57 2.08
N HIS A 188 16.69 1.10 1.88
CA HIS A 188 15.53 1.99 1.81
C HIS A 188 15.30 2.74 3.13
N LEU A 189 15.41 2.06 4.27
CA LEU A 189 15.29 2.69 5.58
C LEU A 189 16.40 3.72 5.83
N ARG A 190 17.65 3.46 5.41
CA ARG A 190 18.75 4.44 5.46
C ARG A 190 18.56 5.62 4.53
N SER A 191 18.02 5.38 3.34
CA SER A 191 17.62 6.45 2.41
C SER A 191 16.55 7.33 3.04
N TRP A 192 15.53 6.73 3.67
CA TRP A 192 14.49 7.46 4.36
C TRP A 192 15.03 8.22 5.57
N ALA A 193 15.95 7.64 6.35
CA ALA A 193 16.56 8.33 7.50
C ALA A 193 17.21 9.68 7.15
N ARG A 194 17.59 9.90 5.89
CA ARG A 194 18.17 11.14 5.37
C ARG A 194 17.17 12.05 4.66
N ARG A 195 15.92 11.63 4.47
CA ARG A 195 14.90 12.42 3.77
C ARG A 195 14.27 13.46 4.70
N PRO A 196 14.26 14.75 4.30
CA PRO A 196 13.55 15.79 5.04
C PRO A 196 12.02 15.59 4.94
N GLY A 197 11.29 16.07 5.94
CA GLY A 197 9.81 16.05 5.94
C GLY A 197 9.18 14.76 6.45
N LEU A 198 9.97 13.82 6.96
CA LEU A 198 9.45 12.60 7.58
C LEU A 198 8.64 12.89 8.83
N ALA A 199 9.02 13.92 9.60
CA ALA A 199 8.25 14.37 10.76
C ALA A 199 6.90 14.99 10.38
N GLU A 200 6.71 15.43 9.14
CA GLU A 200 5.43 15.96 8.67
C GLU A 200 4.45 14.84 8.27
N SER A 201 4.95 13.62 8.11
CA SER A 201 4.14 12.46 7.76
C SER A 201 3.45 11.82 8.97
N SER A 202 2.48 10.95 8.72
CA SER A 202 1.82 10.15 9.76
C SER A 202 2.78 9.22 10.52
N LEU A 203 3.96 8.91 9.97
CA LEU A 203 4.95 8.04 10.60
C LEU A 203 5.43 8.58 11.95
N ARG A 204 5.40 9.91 12.17
CA ARG A 204 5.76 10.47 13.47
C ARG A 204 4.87 9.96 14.60
N TYR A 205 3.58 9.72 14.33
CA TYR A 205 2.63 9.24 15.32
C TYR A 205 2.82 7.74 15.58
N LEU A 206 3.22 6.99 14.55
CA LEU A 206 3.51 5.54 14.67
C LEU A 206 4.72 5.27 15.56
N TYR A 207 5.75 6.13 15.46
CA TYR A 207 7.01 5.98 16.20
C TYR A 207 7.09 6.86 17.47
N GLY A 208 5.95 7.40 17.93
CA GLY A 208 5.86 8.10 19.21
C GLY A 208 6.45 9.53 19.24
N ALA A 209 6.78 10.11 18.09
CA ALA A 209 7.19 11.50 17.96
C ALA A 209 6.01 12.49 17.90
N GLY A 210 4.79 12.01 17.69
CA GLY A 210 3.56 12.81 17.71
C GLY A 210 2.66 12.45 18.88
N THR A 211 2.17 13.45 19.60
CA THR A 211 1.02 13.30 20.50
C THR A 211 -0.24 13.58 19.71
N ALA A 212 -1.08 12.56 19.49
CA ALA A 212 -2.44 12.79 19.05
C ALA A 212 -3.27 13.13 20.29
N GLU A 213 -3.87 14.31 20.33
CA GLU A 213 -4.94 14.57 21.31
C GLU A 213 -6.09 13.63 20.95
N VAL A 214 -6.26 12.58 21.75
CA VAL A 214 -7.46 11.74 21.66
C VAL A 214 -8.58 12.59 22.25
N ALA A 215 -9.27 13.35 21.40
CA ALA A 215 -10.50 13.98 21.84
C ALA A 215 -11.43 12.88 22.40
N GLU A 216 -12.07 13.11 23.55
CA GLU A 216 -13.16 12.23 23.98
C GLU A 216 -14.31 12.40 22.98
N HIS A 217 -14.55 11.37 22.16
CA HIS A 217 -15.47 11.47 21.03
C HIS A 217 -16.89 11.07 21.43
N ASP A 218 -17.82 11.99 21.24
CA ASP A 218 -19.25 11.68 21.24
C ASP A 218 -19.64 11.04 19.90
N GLY A 219 -19.71 9.70 19.88
CA GLY A 219 -20.11 8.92 18.69
C GLY A 219 -21.55 9.16 18.22
N SER A 220 -22.31 10.07 18.83
CA SER A 220 -23.61 10.52 18.32
C SER A 220 -23.46 11.47 17.13
N ALA A 221 -22.49 12.40 17.15
CA ALA A 221 -22.29 13.40 16.10
C ALA A 221 -21.79 12.78 14.78
N GLU A 222 -20.89 11.79 14.85
CA GLU A 222 -20.37 11.07 13.66
C GLU A 222 -21.46 10.24 12.96
N ARG A 223 -22.40 9.68 13.74
CA ARG A 223 -23.57 8.96 13.21
C ARG A 223 -24.57 9.87 12.51
N GLN A 224 -24.51 11.18 12.73
CA GLN A 224 -25.36 12.17 12.08
C GLN A 224 -24.69 12.87 10.89
N GLU A 225 -23.37 12.83 10.76
CA GLU A 225 -22.65 13.47 9.64
C GLU A 225 -22.90 12.77 8.30
N HIS A 226 -23.64 13.41 7.39
CA HIS A 226 -23.87 12.87 6.04
C HIS A 226 -22.56 12.74 5.27
N VAL A 227 -22.23 11.50 4.89
CA VAL A 227 -21.09 11.18 4.02
C VAL A 227 -21.61 10.89 2.63
N SER A 228 -21.31 11.79 1.67
CA SER A 228 -21.49 11.50 0.26
C SER A 228 -20.39 10.52 -0.17
N SER A 229 -20.76 9.26 -0.39
CA SER A 229 -19.86 8.20 -0.85
C SER A 229 -20.45 7.59 -2.12
N VAL A 230 -19.59 7.36 -3.12
CA VAL A 230 -19.95 6.66 -4.36
C VAL A 230 -20.33 5.19 -4.07
N LEU A 231 -19.79 4.65 -2.97
CA LEU A 231 -20.06 3.30 -2.51
C LEU A 231 -21.08 3.27 -1.37
N PRO A 232 -22.01 2.30 -1.35
CA PRO A 232 -22.90 2.11 -0.21
C PRO A 232 -22.09 1.63 1.01
N LEU A 233 -22.16 2.37 2.11
CA LEU A 233 -21.43 2.06 3.34
C LEU A 233 -22.39 1.72 4.47
N ASP A 234 -22.08 0.64 5.17
CA ASP A 234 -22.69 0.32 6.46
C ASP A 234 -22.15 1.27 7.57
N PRO A 235 -22.86 1.47 8.71
CA PRO A 235 -22.43 2.42 9.74
C PRO A 235 -20.98 2.26 10.23
N ASP A 236 -20.49 1.03 10.35
CA ASP A 236 -19.09 0.79 10.77
C ASP A 236 -18.09 1.26 9.71
N GLN A 237 -18.41 1.02 8.43
CA GLN A 237 -17.56 1.44 7.30
C GLN A 237 -17.58 2.96 7.14
N ARG A 238 -18.73 3.59 7.37
CA ARG A 238 -18.87 5.05 7.39
C ARG A 238 -18.06 5.66 8.54
N THR A 239 -18.11 5.06 9.72
CA THR A 239 -17.30 5.51 10.87
C THR A 239 -15.81 5.41 10.55
N ALA A 240 -15.37 4.30 9.95
CA ALA A 240 -13.99 4.14 9.51
C ALA A 240 -13.56 5.21 8.49
N LEU A 241 -14.45 5.59 7.56
CA LEU A 241 -14.21 6.66 6.59
C LEU A 241 -14.07 8.03 7.27
N LEU A 242 -15.00 8.38 8.17
CA LEU A 242 -14.95 9.64 8.90
C LEU A 242 -13.69 9.77 9.75
N ARG A 243 -13.27 8.69 10.40
CA ARG A 243 -11.99 8.65 11.15
C ARG A 243 -10.80 8.84 10.25
N ALA A 244 -10.75 8.15 9.11
CA ALA A 244 -9.66 8.29 8.15
C ALA A 244 -9.50 9.72 7.58
N ARG A 245 -10.55 10.54 7.59
CA ARG A 245 -10.47 11.95 7.18
C ARG A 245 -9.72 12.84 8.19
N ARG A 246 -9.83 12.53 9.47
CA ARG A 246 -9.41 13.40 10.59
C ARG A 246 -8.18 12.89 11.30
N ASP A 247 -8.14 11.59 11.56
CA ASP A 247 -7.09 10.97 12.36
C ASP A 247 -5.80 10.82 11.53
N PRO A 248 -4.63 11.15 12.10
CA PRO A 248 -3.37 10.98 11.39
C PRO A 248 -3.03 9.50 11.14
N ILE A 249 -3.54 8.59 11.98
CA ILE A 249 -3.45 7.14 11.81
C ILE A 249 -4.81 6.53 12.20
N SER A 250 -5.37 5.73 11.30
CA SER A 250 -6.56 4.92 11.58
C SER A 250 -6.24 3.44 11.34
N VAL A 251 -6.69 2.57 12.24
CA VAL A 251 -6.59 1.11 12.10
C VAL A 251 -7.98 0.54 11.92
N VAL A 252 -8.23 -0.09 10.77
CA VAL A 252 -9.50 -0.74 10.46
C VAL A 252 -9.33 -2.25 10.61
N SER A 253 -9.95 -2.83 11.64
CA SER A 253 -9.98 -4.26 11.88
C SER A 253 -11.36 -4.84 11.54
N GLY A 254 -11.38 -6.01 10.90
CA GLY A 254 -12.63 -6.73 10.64
C GLY A 254 -12.37 -8.18 10.25
N ALA A 255 -13.30 -9.08 10.57
CA ALA A 255 -13.21 -10.49 10.21
C ALA A 255 -13.12 -10.67 8.67
N PRO A 256 -12.67 -11.84 8.18
CA PRO A 256 -12.78 -12.16 6.76
C PRO A 256 -14.22 -11.97 6.27
N GLY A 257 -14.42 -11.31 5.13
CA GLY A 257 -15.74 -11.04 4.58
C GLY A 257 -16.43 -9.75 5.04
N CYS A 258 -15.94 -9.04 6.05
CA CYS A 258 -16.55 -7.76 6.53
C CYS A 258 -16.34 -6.55 5.58
N GLY A 259 -15.94 -6.78 4.33
CA GLY A 259 -15.80 -5.69 3.35
C GLY A 259 -14.61 -4.75 3.55
N LYS A 260 -13.52 -5.16 4.24
CA LYS A 260 -12.32 -4.31 4.47
C LYS A 260 -11.80 -3.65 3.18
N SER A 261 -11.65 -4.41 2.10
CA SER A 261 -11.20 -3.87 0.81
C SER A 261 -12.18 -2.84 0.25
N HIS A 262 -13.49 -3.05 0.47
CA HIS A 262 -14.52 -2.09 0.09
C HIS A 262 -14.40 -0.80 0.90
N THR A 263 -14.20 -0.89 2.20
CA THR A 263 -13.95 0.25 3.09
C THR A 263 -12.70 1.04 2.68
N LEU A 264 -11.60 0.36 2.37
CA LEU A 264 -10.37 1.01 1.91
C LEU A 264 -10.57 1.75 0.58
N VAL A 265 -11.29 1.15 -0.37
CA VAL A 265 -11.63 1.78 -1.65
C VAL A 265 -12.51 3.01 -1.43
N ALA A 266 -13.50 2.93 -0.52
CA ALA A 266 -14.34 4.08 -0.19
C ALA A 266 -13.53 5.23 0.41
N ILE A 267 -12.60 4.94 1.34
CA ILE A 267 -11.67 5.93 1.90
C ILE A 267 -10.79 6.56 0.82
N ALA A 268 -10.27 5.75 -0.11
CA ALA A 268 -9.43 6.25 -1.20
C ALA A 268 -10.22 7.17 -2.15
N LEU A 269 -11.41 6.76 -2.58
CA LEU A 269 -12.27 7.56 -3.44
C LEU A 269 -12.73 8.84 -2.76
N ASP A 270 -13.00 8.78 -1.45
CA ASP A 270 -13.31 9.95 -0.65
C ASP A 270 -12.15 10.95 -0.64
N ALA A 271 -10.92 10.50 -0.38
CA ALA A 271 -9.74 11.36 -0.42
C ALA A 271 -9.52 12.00 -1.81
N VAL A 272 -9.70 11.22 -2.88
CA VAL A 272 -9.61 11.69 -4.28
C VAL A 272 -10.70 12.72 -4.58
N ALA A 273 -11.93 12.50 -4.12
CA ALA A 273 -13.03 13.45 -4.28
C ALA A 273 -12.74 14.81 -3.58
N HIS A 274 -11.89 14.81 -2.56
CA HIS A 274 -11.39 16.03 -1.88
C HIS A 274 -10.08 16.57 -2.49
N GLY A 275 -9.71 16.14 -3.70
CA GLY A 275 -8.52 16.60 -4.41
C GLY A 275 -7.19 16.11 -3.83
N ARG A 276 -7.20 15.06 -2.99
CA ARG A 276 -5.99 14.47 -2.42
C ARG A 276 -5.45 13.34 -3.31
N THR A 277 -4.15 13.10 -3.23
CA THR A 277 -3.52 11.91 -3.84
C THR A 277 -3.48 10.77 -2.83
N VAL A 278 -3.57 9.53 -3.32
CA VAL A 278 -3.63 8.34 -2.48
C VAL A 278 -2.60 7.33 -2.95
N LEU A 279 -1.76 6.84 -2.02
CA LEU A 279 -0.90 5.68 -2.22
C LEU A 279 -1.50 4.49 -1.47
N MET A 280 -1.83 3.42 -2.19
CA MET A 280 -2.24 2.15 -1.61
C MET A 280 -1.10 1.13 -1.75
N ALA A 281 -0.72 0.52 -0.63
CA ALA A 281 0.31 -0.52 -0.57
C ALA A 281 -0.24 -1.79 0.06
N THR A 282 0.09 -2.94 -0.49
CA THR A 282 -0.31 -4.27 0.00
C THR A 282 0.88 -5.21 0.04
N GLN A 283 0.82 -6.24 0.89
CA GLN A 283 1.89 -7.24 0.99
C GLN A 283 1.92 -8.22 -0.19
N THR A 284 0.79 -8.38 -0.90
CA THR A 284 0.68 -9.34 -2.01
C THR A 284 0.19 -8.65 -3.28
N VAL A 285 0.62 -9.17 -4.43
CA VAL A 285 0.17 -8.73 -5.76
C VAL A 285 -1.33 -8.97 -5.91
N HIS A 286 -1.83 -10.13 -5.45
CA HIS A 286 -3.26 -10.45 -5.50
C HIS A 286 -4.13 -9.42 -4.76
N ALA A 287 -3.70 -8.95 -3.58
CA ALA A 287 -4.43 -7.92 -2.86
C ALA A 287 -4.47 -6.59 -3.63
N ALA A 288 -3.36 -6.21 -4.27
CA ALA A 288 -3.31 -5.02 -5.12
C ALA A 288 -4.25 -5.15 -6.34
N GLU A 289 -4.31 -6.33 -6.97
CA GLU A 289 -5.22 -6.60 -8.09
C GLU A 289 -6.70 -6.53 -7.69
N VAL A 290 -7.05 -7.03 -6.51
CA VAL A 290 -8.41 -6.92 -5.97
C VAL A 290 -8.78 -5.46 -5.76
N LEU A 291 -7.90 -4.66 -5.15
CA LEU A 291 -8.14 -3.21 -4.97
C LEU A 291 -8.26 -2.49 -6.32
N ASN A 292 -7.38 -2.80 -7.27
CA ASN A 292 -7.44 -2.24 -8.62
C ASN A 292 -8.78 -2.56 -9.30
N THR A 293 -9.21 -3.81 -9.24
CA THR A 293 -10.50 -4.25 -9.82
C THR A 293 -11.69 -3.53 -9.18
N LEU A 294 -11.65 -3.27 -7.87
CA LEU A 294 -12.70 -2.52 -7.20
C LEU A 294 -12.71 -1.04 -7.59
N LEU A 295 -11.54 -0.42 -7.71
CA LEU A 295 -11.39 0.97 -8.15
C LEU A 295 -11.82 1.18 -9.60
N SER A 296 -11.40 0.30 -10.52
CA SER A 296 -11.76 0.39 -11.95
C SER A 296 -13.26 0.24 -12.23
N ARG A 297 -14.05 -0.23 -11.26
CA ARG A 297 -15.52 -0.29 -11.37
C ARG A 297 -16.19 1.02 -11.02
N GLN A 298 -15.48 1.94 -10.36
CA GLN A 298 -16.02 3.21 -9.91
C GLN A 298 -15.65 4.31 -10.90
N PRO A 299 -16.52 5.31 -11.08
CA PRO A 299 -16.14 6.53 -11.79
C PRO A 299 -15.02 7.24 -11.01
N GLY A 300 -13.97 7.66 -11.72
CA GLY A 300 -12.82 8.32 -11.11
C GLY A 300 -11.55 8.17 -11.93
N PRO A 301 -10.41 8.73 -11.46
CA PRO A 301 -9.14 8.60 -12.15
C PRO A 301 -8.66 7.14 -12.17
N SER A 302 -8.06 6.73 -13.29
CA SER A 302 -7.46 5.41 -13.41
C SER A 302 -6.33 5.22 -12.39
N PRO A 303 -6.40 4.21 -11.51
CA PRO A 303 -5.35 3.95 -10.54
C PRO A 303 -4.05 3.53 -11.24
N VAL A 304 -2.92 4.02 -10.74
CA VAL A 304 -1.58 3.64 -11.23
C VAL A 304 -1.02 2.53 -10.35
N LEU A 305 -0.74 1.37 -10.94
CA LEU A 305 -0.17 0.22 -10.23
C LEU A 305 1.36 0.19 -10.36
N PHE A 306 2.06 0.23 -9.23
CA PHE A 306 3.51 0.10 -9.15
C PHE A 306 3.93 -1.34 -8.79
N GLY A 307 5.11 -1.76 -9.26
CA GLY A 307 5.74 -3.02 -8.82
C GLY A 307 5.51 -4.25 -9.71
N ASP A 308 4.82 -4.11 -10.84
CA ASP A 308 4.68 -5.16 -11.85
C ASP A 308 5.12 -4.62 -13.22
N ALA A 309 6.34 -4.97 -13.64
CA ALA A 309 6.89 -4.54 -14.93
C ALA A 309 6.02 -5.02 -16.11
N ASP A 310 5.32 -6.15 -15.96
CA ASP A 310 4.36 -6.67 -16.94
C ASP A 310 3.17 -5.71 -17.14
N LYS A 311 2.81 -4.91 -16.12
CA LYS A 311 1.70 -3.95 -16.16
C LYS A 311 2.15 -2.51 -16.41
N ARG A 312 3.45 -2.21 -16.35
CA ARG A 312 4.00 -0.90 -16.72
C ARG A 312 3.82 -0.58 -18.21
N GLY A 313 3.89 -1.58 -19.08
CA GLY A 313 3.61 -1.41 -20.51
C GLY A 313 2.17 -0.98 -20.76
N GLN A 314 1.21 -1.69 -20.14
CA GLN A 314 -0.21 -1.30 -20.17
C GLN A 314 -0.44 0.06 -19.54
N LEU A 315 0.23 0.40 -18.44
CA LEU A 315 0.15 1.73 -17.84
C LEU A 315 0.60 2.85 -18.80
N ILE A 316 1.70 2.65 -19.54
CA ILE A 316 2.17 3.64 -20.52
C ILE A 316 1.14 3.78 -21.65
N ASP A 317 0.59 2.69 -22.14
CA ASP A 317 -0.45 2.69 -23.17
C ASP A 317 -1.74 3.38 -22.66
N ASP A 318 -2.15 3.11 -21.42
CA ASP A 318 -3.32 3.68 -20.76
C ASP A 318 -3.13 5.17 -20.44
N LEU A 319 -1.93 5.60 -20.02
CA LEU A 319 -1.63 7.01 -19.80
C LEU A 319 -1.55 7.79 -21.12
N THR A 320 -1.00 7.17 -22.16
CA THR A 320 -0.89 7.79 -23.49
C THR A 320 -2.27 7.93 -24.13
N SER A 321 -3.15 6.93 -23.99
CA SER A 321 -4.53 6.99 -24.49
C SER A 321 -5.46 7.83 -23.60
N GLY A 322 -5.23 7.85 -22.29
CA GLY A 322 -6.01 8.63 -21.32
C GLY A 322 -5.73 10.13 -21.36
N ALA A 323 -4.49 10.54 -21.66
CA ALA A 323 -4.11 11.95 -21.78
C ALA A 323 -4.84 12.67 -22.93
N GLU A 324 -5.25 11.95 -23.98
CA GLU A 324 -6.03 12.50 -25.10
C GLU A 324 -7.53 12.66 -24.80
N SER A 325 -8.01 12.13 -23.66
CA SER A 325 -9.44 12.00 -23.33
C SER A 325 -9.91 12.87 -22.16
N GLY A 326 -9.17 13.93 -21.81
CA GLY A 326 -9.55 14.83 -20.72
C GLY A 326 -10.88 15.53 -20.98
N SER A 327 -11.78 15.57 -19.99
CA SER A 327 -13.02 16.35 -20.08
C SER A 327 -12.72 17.84 -20.14
N PRO A 328 -13.41 18.62 -21.00
CA PRO A 328 -13.28 20.07 -21.02
C PRO A 328 -13.54 20.68 -19.64
N ALA A 329 -12.73 21.67 -19.26
CA ALA A 329 -12.84 22.31 -17.94
C ALA A 329 -14.23 22.90 -17.64
N GLU A 330 -14.97 23.29 -18.67
CA GLU A 330 -16.35 23.76 -18.53
C GLU A 330 -17.33 22.65 -18.14
N GLU A 331 -17.21 21.47 -18.75
CA GLU A 331 -18.02 20.30 -18.41
C GLU A 331 -17.73 19.83 -16.98
N VAL A 332 -16.45 19.83 -16.58
CA VAL A 332 -16.04 19.51 -15.21
C VAL A 332 -16.67 20.48 -14.21
N ARG A 333 -16.57 21.80 -14.45
CA ARG A 333 -17.19 22.81 -13.57
C ARG A 333 -18.71 22.69 -13.50
N ALA A 334 -19.36 22.38 -14.62
CA ALA A 334 -20.81 22.17 -14.67
C ALA A 334 -21.21 20.92 -13.86
N ALA A 335 -20.45 19.83 -13.99
CA ALA A 335 -20.66 18.61 -13.22
C ALA A 335 -20.43 18.83 -11.71
N GLU A 336 -19.37 19.54 -11.33
CA GLU A 336 -19.09 19.94 -9.94
C GLU A 336 -20.25 20.77 -9.37
N SER A 337 -20.71 21.77 -10.10
CA SER A 337 -21.83 22.63 -9.67
C SER A 337 -23.13 21.84 -9.49
N SER A 338 -23.39 20.88 -10.38
CA SER A 338 -24.54 19.98 -10.31
C SER A 338 -24.45 19.04 -9.10
N ALA A 339 -23.27 18.45 -8.86
CA ALA A 339 -23.01 17.59 -7.71
C ALA A 339 -23.16 18.34 -6.39
N ASP A 340 -22.65 19.58 -6.30
CA ASP A 340 -22.81 20.45 -5.14
C ASP A 340 -24.28 20.78 -4.85
N LEU A 341 -25.07 21.03 -5.89
CA LEU A 341 -26.50 21.29 -5.74
C LEU A 341 -27.24 20.04 -5.24
N ALA A 342 -26.93 18.88 -5.82
CA ALA A 342 -27.50 17.61 -5.41
C ALA A 342 -27.16 17.29 -3.95
N ASP A 343 -25.90 17.46 -3.54
CA ASP A 343 -25.46 17.20 -2.16
C ASP A 343 -26.13 18.15 -1.16
N ARG A 344 -26.25 19.45 -1.48
CA ARG A 344 -27.01 20.40 -0.65
C ARG A 344 -28.48 19.99 -0.51
N THR A 345 -29.10 19.53 -1.59
CA THR A 345 -30.49 19.10 -1.60
C THR A 345 -30.69 17.86 -0.73
N VAL A 346 -29.82 16.85 -0.88
CA VAL A 346 -29.86 15.63 -0.07
C VAL A 346 -29.68 15.94 1.41
N ARG A 347 -28.71 16.78 1.77
CA ARG A 347 -28.50 17.21 3.16
C ARG A 347 -29.72 17.91 3.75
N ALA A 348 -30.37 18.78 2.98
CA ALA A 348 -31.58 19.47 3.41
C ALA A 348 -32.73 18.49 3.69
N LEU A 349 -32.97 17.55 2.77
CA LEU A 349 -34.01 16.53 2.90
C LEU A 349 -33.74 15.58 4.08
N LEU A 350 -32.50 15.12 4.24
CA LEU A 350 -32.14 14.23 5.36
C LEU A 350 -32.31 14.90 6.72
N ARG A 351 -31.99 16.19 6.82
CA ARG A 351 -32.22 16.97 8.03
C ARG A 351 -33.72 17.06 8.33
N GLU A 352 -34.54 17.40 7.35
CA GLU A 352 -36.01 17.47 7.51
C GLU A 352 -36.60 16.12 7.94
N ILE A 353 -36.18 15.02 7.30
CA ILE A 353 -36.62 13.66 7.65
C ILE A 353 -36.19 13.30 9.08
N THR A 354 -34.97 13.64 9.47
CA THR A 354 -34.45 13.35 10.81
C THR A 354 -35.23 14.14 11.87
N GLU A 355 -35.46 15.44 11.65
CA GLU A 355 -36.27 16.29 12.53
C GLU A 355 -37.69 15.72 12.69
N GLN A 356 -38.33 15.28 11.59
CA GLN A 356 -39.65 14.63 11.66
C GLN A 356 -39.65 13.32 12.44
N LEU A 357 -38.67 12.44 12.19
CA LEU A 357 -38.55 11.16 12.90
C LEU A 357 -38.26 11.35 14.40
N GLU A 358 -37.48 12.36 14.77
CA GLU A 358 -37.22 12.71 16.16
C GLU A 358 -38.49 13.20 16.87
N LEU A 359 -39.30 14.02 16.18
CA LEU A 359 -40.61 14.45 16.67
C LEU A 359 -41.58 13.28 16.84
N GLU A 360 -41.67 12.38 15.86
CA GLU A 360 -42.49 11.17 15.95
C GLU A 360 -42.05 10.27 17.12
N ALA A 361 -40.74 10.07 17.28
CA ALA A 361 -40.19 9.28 18.38
C ALA A 361 -40.44 9.94 19.75
N ALA A 362 -40.37 11.27 19.84
CA ALA A 362 -40.70 12.01 21.05
C ALA A 362 -42.19 11.93 21.38
N ALA A 363 -43.06 12.08 20.39
CA ALA A 363 -44.51 11.94 20.55
C ALA A 363 -44.90 10.53 20.99
N ALA A 364 -44.28 9.48 20.42
CA ALA A 364 -44.51 8.10 20.84
C ALA A 364 -44.10 7.85 22.30
N ARG A 365 -42.97 8.41 22.75
CA ARG A 365 -42.54 8.35 24.17
C ARG A 365 -43.51 9.10 25.08
N ALA A 366 -43.98 10.27 24.67
CA ALA A 366 -44.94 11.06 25.44
C ALA A 366 -46.28 10.33 25.60
N ALA A 367 -46.82 9.73 24.53
CA ALA A 367 -48.09 9.00 24.56
C ALA A 367 -48.09 7.80 25.53
N VAL A 368 -46.95 7.10 25.66
CA VAL A 368 -46.76 6.04 26.66
C VAL A 368 -46.69 6.60 28.09
N THR A 369 -46.19 7.82 28.24
CA THR A 369 -46.03 8.49 29.53
C THR A 369 -47.36 9.09 30.02
N ASP A 370 -48.18 9.62 29.12
CA ASP A 370 -49.49 10.20 29.43
C ASP A 370 -50.42 9.19 30.10
N ALA A 371 -50.46 7.93 29.64
CA ALA A 371 -51.34 6.92 30.26
C ALA A 371 -50.96 6.59 31.72
N ALA A 372 -49.67 6.67 32.07
CA ALA A 372 -49.19 6.39 33.42
C ALA A 372 -49.27 7.63 34.33
N VAL A 373 -48.89 8.81 33.83
CA VAL A 373 -48.87 10.06 34.60
C VAL A 373 -50.28 10.59 34.85
N LEU A 374 -51.21 10.45 33.89
CA LEU A 374 -52.59 10.89 34.05
C LEU A 374 -53.40 10.04 35.04
N ASN A 375 -53.00 8.78 35.26
CA ASN A 375 -53.59 7.93 36.29
C ASN A 375 -53.15 8.33 37.71
N ASP A 376 -51.89 8.72 37.88
CA ASP A 376 -51.33 9.11 39.19
C ASP A 376 -51.60 10.58 39.56
N ALA A 377 -51.90 11.44 38.57
CA ALA A 377 -52.14 12.87 38.79
C ALA A 377 -53.23 13.45 37.84
N PRO A 378 -54.49 13.02 37.96
CA PRO A 378 -55.58 13.43 37.06
C PRO A 378 -55.89 14.93 37.07
N GLY A 379 -55.53 15.65 38.15
CA GLY A 379 -55.72 17.10 38.29
C GLY A 379 -54.84 17.96 37.37
N LEU A 380 -53.86 17.39 36.66
CA LEU A 380 -53.06 18.11 35.66
C LEU A 380 -53.85 18.42 34.37
N LEU A 381 -54.99 17.77 34.16
CA LEU A 381 -55.86 17.97 32.98
C LEU A 381 -56.94 19.03 33.19
N GLU A 382 -57.06 19.62 34.38
CA GLU A 382 -58.08 20.62 34.65
C GLU A 382 -57.77 21.95 33.91
N PRO A 383 -58.77 22.56 33.22
CA PRO A 383 -58.55 23.81 32.50
C PRO A 383 -58.10 24.94 33.44
N GLY A 384 -57.03 25.65 33.07
CA GLY A 384 -56.51 26.79 33.84
C GLY A 384 -55.37 26.45 34.81
N ARG A 385 -54.87 25.21 34.81
CA ARG A 385 -53.67 24.85 35.57
C ARG A 385 -52.38 25.30 34.88
N ASP A 386 -51.49 25.86 35.68
CA ASP A 386 -50.15 26.30 35.27
C ASP A 386 -49.20 25.09 35.22
N LEU A 387 -48.98 24.59 34.01
CA LEU A 387 -48.07 23.48 33.74
C LEU A 387 -46.60 23.85 33.97
N GLY A 388 -46.24 25.13 33.85
CA GLY A 388 -44.88 25.61 34.12
C GLY A 388 -44.52 25.52 35.59
N GLN A 389 -45.46 25.84 36.48
CA GLN A 389 -45.28 25.64 37.93
C GLN A 389 -45.14 24.15 38.29
N ALA A 390 -45.89 23.27 37.62
CA ALA A 390 -45.78 21.83 37.84
C ALA A 390 -44.42 21.28 37.40
N GLU A 391 -43.90 21.73 36.25
CA GLU A 391 -42.58 21.34 35.75
C GLU A 391 -41.45 21.81 36.69
N GLU A 392 -41.51 23.04 37.21
CA GLU A 392 -40.57 23.54 38.22
C GLU A 392 -40.55 22.68 39.49
N LEU A 393 -41.73 22.26 39.97
CA LEU A 393 -41.84 21.42 41.17
C LEU A 393 -41.26 20.01 40.95
N VAL A 394 -41.43 19.44 39.75
CA VAL A 394 -40.85 18.14 39.39
C VAL A 394 -39.32 18.25 39.24
N GLN A 395 -38.82 19.31 38.61
CA GLN A 395 -37.40 19.60 38.51
C GLN A 395 -36.76 19.79 39.90
N ARG A 396 -37.42 20.54 40.81
CA ARG A 396 -37.00 20.65 42.21
C ARG A 396 -37.03 19.30 42.92
N ALA A 397 -38.07 18.49 42.76
CA ALA A 397 -38.13 17.18 43.41
C ALA A 397 -37.03 16.22 42.92
N ARG A 398 -36.65 16.29 41.63
CA ARG A 398 -35.55 15.51 41.04
C ARG A 398 -34.17 16.01 41.49
N SER A 399 -33.97 17.33 41.58
CA SER A 399 -32.72 17.91 42.07
C SER A 399 -32.54 17.74 43.59
N THR A 400 -33.64 17.60 44.34
CA THR A 400 -33.65 17.34 45.78
C THR A 400 -33.59 15.84 46.11
N ALA A 401 -33.37 14.95 45.13
CA ALA A 401 -33.22 13.50 45.31
C ALA A 401 -31.93 13.06 46.02
N GLY A 402 -31.53 13.82 47.05
CA GLY A 402 -30.67 13.41 48.16
C GLY A 402 -31.31 13.63 49.54
N GLY A 403 -32.57 14.08 49.64
CA GLY A 403 -33.18 14.49 50.91
C GLY A 403 -34.55 13.86 51.19
N GLY A 404 -34.63 13.02 52.23
CA GLY A 404 -35.86 12.69 52.98
C GLY A 404 -36.85 11.71 52.33
N PHE A 405 -37.31 11.96 51.10
CA PHE A 405 -38.47 11.24 50.52
C PHE A 405 -38.16 9.83 50.00
N ALA A 406 -36.90 9.50 49.72
CA ALA A 406 -36.49 8.14 49.34
C ALA A 406 -36.70 7.10 50.46
N ARG A 407 -36.83 7.54 51.73
CA ARG A 407 -37.09 6.65 52.87
C ARG A 407 -38.53 6.15 52.97
N TRP A 408 -39.48 6.76 52.27
CA TRP A 408 -40.90 6.41 52.40
C TRP A 408 -41.40 5.41 51.35
N ARG A 409 -40.67 5.21 50.24
CA ARG A 409 -41.01 4.20 49.20
C ARG A 409 -40.40 2.81 49.44
N GLY A 410 -39.71 2.61 50.56
CA GLY A 410 -39.07 1.35 50.95
C GLY A 410 -39.77 0.59 52.08
N ARG A 411 -41.07 0.81 52.30
CA ARG A 411 -41.89 0.01 53.22
C ARG A 411 -43.13 -0.51 52.53
#